data_AF-A0A7J2IQD2-F1
#
_entry.id   AF-A0A7J2IQD2-F1
#
_cell.length_a   1.000
_cell.length_b   1.000
_cell.length_c   1.000
_cell.angle_alpha   90.00
_cell.angle_beta   90.00
_cell.angle_gamma   90.00
#
_symmetry.space_group_name_H-M   'P 1'
#
loop_
_entity.id
_entity.type
_entity.pdbx_description
1 polymer ?
#
loop_
_entity_poly.entity_id
_entity_poly.type
_entity_poly.pdbx_seq_one_letter_code
_entity_poly.pdbx_strand_id
1 'polypeptide(L)'
;MKPYSFNEITFLAKKIGETEGVIAVILFGSYARGDYDEGSDIDLLVLFKNKKKLLSNWRKLMKITSKFNLFVQMIPLTVKELVKSPLFSLILREGKILYRKNNFNLMKYAKFEPYALIAYDLSKLDAKRKVKFLQKFYGRKCGKYLYKGIVESAGGFKVGRGSVIIPLKGLKNITNFLENEKIPYNIRYLWMLEAS
;
A
#
# COMPACT_ATOMS: atom_id res chain seq x y z
N MET A 1 -32.05 6.60 -1.82
CA MET A 1 -31.41 7.87 -2.21
C MET A 1 -30.36 7.51 -3.27
N LYS A 2 -30.49 7.95 -4.53
CA LYS A 2 -29.61 7.43 -5.59
C LYS A 2 -28.12 7.73 -5.30
N PRO A 3 -27.20 6.82 -5.65
CA PRO A 3 -25.77 7.09 -5.50
C PRO A 3 -25.33 8.31 -6.31
N TYR A 4 -24.29 9.00 -5.84
CA TYR A 4 -23.79 10.22 -6.47
C TYR A 4 -23.08 9.93 -7.80
N SER A 5 -23.26 10.80 -8.79
CA SER A 5 -22.62 10.64 -10.10
C SER A 5 -21.12 10.95 -10.03
N PHE A 6 -20.31 10.14 -10.69
CA PHE A 6 -18.87 10.39 -10.80
C PHE A 6 -18.55 11.75 -11.46
N ASN A 7 -19.45 12.26 -12.31
CA ASN A 7 -19.32 13.59 -12.91
C ASN A 7 -19.47 14.70 -11.85
N GLU A 8 -20.40 14.55 -10.90
CA GLU A 8 -20.60 15.51 -9.81
C GLU A 8 -19.39 15.53 -8.87
N ILE A 9 -18.87 14.34 -8.53
CA ILE A 9 -17.66 14.18 -7.70
C ILE A 9 -16.46 14.85 -8.38
N THR A 10 -16.27 14.59 -9.68
CA THR A 10 -15.16 15.17 -10.46
C THR A 10 -15.30 16.70 -10.57
N PHE A 11 -16.51 17.22 -10.75
CA PHE A 11 -16.77 18.65 -10.79
C PHE A 11 -16.49 19.33 -9.44
N LEU A 12 -16.94 18.73 -8.33
CA LEU A 12 -16.60 19.19 -6.98
C LEU A 12 -15.07 19.19 -6.78
N ALA A 13 -14.39 18.10 -7.13
CA ALA A 13 -12.94 17.99 -6.99
C ALA A 13 -12.19 19.07 -7.79
N LYS A 14 -12.66 19.40 -9.00
CA LYS A 14 -12.11 20.52 -9.79
C LYS A 14 -12.30 21.86 -9.08
N LYS A 15 -13.47 22.14 -8.52
CA LYS A 15 -13.74 23.38 -7.76
C LYS A 15 -12.88 23.50 -6.50
N ILE A 16 -12.68 22.40 -5.79
CA ILE A 16 -11.71 22.33 -4.68
C ILE A 16 -10.29 22.60 -5.21
N GLY A 17 -9.90 21.95 -6.30
CA GLY A 17 -8.58 22.08 -6.93
C GLY A 17 -8.21 23.50 -7.40
N GLU A 18 -9.20 24.32 -7.75
CA GLU A 18 -9.03 25.74 -8.10
C GLU A 18 -8.64 26.61 -6.87
N THR A 19 -8.74 26.08 -5.65
CA THR A 19 -8.36 26.81 -4.43
C THR A 19 -6.85 27.01 -4.33
N GLU A 20 -6.45 28.21 -3.93
CA GLU A 20 -5.04 28.60 -3.89
C GLU A 20 -4.24 27.70 -2.94
N GLY A 21 -3.16 27.09 -3.46
CA GLY A 21 -2.28 26.21 -2.69
C GLY A 21 -2.69 24.74 -2.69
N VAL A 22 -3.84 24.37 -3.28
CA VAL A 22 -4.17 22.97 -3.56
C VAL A 22 -3.26 22.45 -4.69
N ILE A 23 -2.66 21.29 -4.45
CA ILE A 23 -1.78 20.55 -5.35
C ILE A 23 -2.55 19.45 -6.06
N ALA A 24 -3.37 18.70 -5.33
CA ALA A 24 -4.15 17.60 -5.85
C ALA A 24 -5.41 17.36 -5.02
N VAL A 25 -6.43 16.80 -5.66
CA VAL A 25 -7.63 16.24 -5.01
C VAL A 25 -7.74 14.79 -5.45
N ILE A 26 -7.79 13.90 -4.47
CA ILE A 26 -7.75 12.46 -4.69
C ILE A 26 -8.97 11.85 -4.02
N LEU A 27 -9.78 11.14 -4.83
CA LEU A 27 -10.87 10.32 -4.33
C LEU A 27 -10.29 9.00 -3.82
N PHE A 28 -10.72 8.58 -2.64
CA PHE A 28 -10.42 7.25 -2.10
C PHE A 28 -11.70 6.65 -1.51
N GLY A 29 -11.59 5.57 -0.75
CA GLY A 29 -12.77 4.95 -0.13
C GLY A 29 -13.67 4.22 -1.13
N SER A 30 -14.94 4.05 -0.76
CA SER A 30 -15.86 3.17 -1.48
C SER A 30 -16.15 3.63 -2.91
N TYR A 31 -16.31 4.93 -3.12
CA TYR A 31 -16.46 5.51 -4.46
C TYR A 31 -15.23 5.30 -5.35
N ALA A 32 -14.02 5.27 -4.77
CA ALA A 32 -12.83 4.94 -5.55
C ALA A 32 -12.76 3.44 -5.89
N ARG A 33 -13.10 2.56 -4.95
CA ARG A 33 -13.09 1.10 -5.17
C ARG A 33 -14.24 0.61 -6.05
N GLY A 34 -15.35 1.34 -6.09
CA GLY A 34 -16.56 0.97 -6.83
C GLY A 34 -17.54 0.09 -6.03
N ASP A 35 -17.33 -0.05 -4.72
CA ASP A 35 -18.15 -0.83 -3.77
C ASP A 35 -19.02 0.08 -2.89
N TYR A 36 -19.41 1.26 -3.38
CA TYR A 36 -20.27 2.22 -2.68
C TYR A 36 -21.75 1.86 -2.78
N ASP A 37 -22.52 2.34 -1.82
CA ASP A 37 -23.98 2.26 -1.76
C ASP A 37 -24.63 3.65 -1.64
N GLU A 38 -25.95 3.67 -1.48
CA GLU A 38 -26.76 4.89 -1.36
C GLU A 38 -26.43 5.75 -0.11
N GLY A 39 -25.84 5.14 0.93
CA GLY A 39 -25.49 5.81 2.19
C GLY A 39 -24.02 6.21 2.29
N SER A 40 -23.21 5.83 1.31
CA SER A 40 -21.77 6.03 1.32
C SER A 40 -21.37 7.50 1.21
N ASP A 41 -20.41 7.91 2.01
CA ASP A 41 -19.75 9.21 1.91
C ASP A 41 -18.71 9.25 0.77
N ILE A 42 -18.44 10.45 0.28
CA ILE A 42 -17.42 10.73 -0.72
C ILE A 42 -16.15 11.16 0.01
N ASP A 43 -15.20 10.23 0.13
CA ASP A 43 -13.89 10.45 0.74
C ASP A 43 -12.92 11.20 -0.21
N LEU A 44 -12.58 12.45 0.13
CA LEU A 44 -11.65 13.27 -0.63
C LEU A 44 -10.43 13.65 0.19
N LEU A 45 -9.24 13.25 -0.29
CA LEU A 45 -7.97 13.79 0.18
C LEU A 45 -7.65 15.06 -0.61
N VAL A 46 -7.43 16.17 0.10
CA VAL A 46 -7.04 17.45 -0.51
C VAL A 46 -5.61 17.79 -0.10
N LEU A 47 -4.70 17.71 -1.06
CA LEU A 47 -3.28 17.96 -0.83
C LEU A 47 -2.93 19.43 -1.00
N PHE A 48 -2.32 20.03 0.02
CA PHE A 48 -1.84 21.40 0.03
C PHE A 48 -0.32 21.49 -0.06
N LYS A 49 0.16 22.58 -0.67
CA LYS A 49 1.60 22.89 -0.75
C LYS A 49 2.24 23.14 0.61
N ASN A 50 1.50 23.72 1.55
CA ASN A 50 1.97 23.95 2.92
C ASN A 50 0.79 24.20 3.88
N LYS A 51 1.08 24.09 5.18
CA LYS A 51 0.08 24.24 6.25
C LYS A 51 -0.54 25.64 6.25
N LYS A 52 0.24 26.68 5.96
CA LYS A 52 -0.26 28.07 5.88
C LYS A 52 -1.41 28.21 4.88
N LYS A 53 -1.26 27.66 3.67
CA LYS A 53 -2.31 27.71 2.64
C LYS A 53 -3.50 26.82 2.96
N LEU A 54 -3.28 25.68 3.61
CA LEU A 54 -4.37 24.84 4.11
C LEU A 54 -5.23 25.63 5.09
N LEU A 55 -4.61 26.20 6.14
CA LEU A 55 -5.32 26.95 7.18
C LEU A 55 -6.03 28.19 6.63
N SER A 56 -5.36 28.97 5.77
CA SER A 56 -5.95 30.18 5.19
C SER A 56 -7.15 29.90 4.27
N ASN A 57 -7.23 28.70 3.68
CA ASN A 57 -8.31 28.33 2.77
C ASN A 57 -9.35 27.38 3.37
N TRP A 58 -9.21 26.97 4.64
CA TRP A 58 -10.11 26.00 5.27
C TRP A 58 -11.59 26.40 5.18
N ARG A 59 -11.93 27.64 5.56
CA ARG A 59 -13.29 28.17 5.46
C ARG A 59 -13.82 28.20 4.03
N LYS A 60 -12.94 28.47 3.06
CA LYS A 60 -13.30 28.47 1.63
C LYS A 60 -13.64 27.06 1.15
N LEU A 61 -12.89 26.04 1.58
CA LEU A 61 -13.20 24.65 1.24
C LEU A 61 -14.56 24.21 1.80
N MET A 62 -14.82 24.51 3.08
CA MET A 62 -16.11 24.20 3.71
C MET A 62 -17.29 24.88 2.99
N LYS A 63 -17.09 26.13 2.54
CA LYS A 63 -18.09 26.85 1.74
C LYS A 63 -18.25 26.28 0.33
N ILE A 64 -17.22 25.68 -0.25
CA ILE A 64 -17.32 24.99 -1.54
C ILE A 64 -18.15 23.73 -1.32
N THR A 65 -17.79 22.86 -0.37
CA THR A 65 -18.48 21.59 -0.14
C THR A 65 -19.93 21.79 0.30
N SER A 66 -20.25 22.79 1.12
CA SER A 66 -21.62 23.07 1.57
C SER A 66 -22.59 23.48 0.46
N LYS A 67 -22.07 23.88 -0.71
CA LYS A 67 -22.91 24.22 -1.87
C LYS A 67 -23.32 22.99 -2.69
N PHE A 68 -22.70 21.84 -2.41
CA PHE A 68 -23.02 20.60 -3.07
C PHE A 68 -23.89 19.77 -2.13
N ASN A 69 -24.97 19.18 -2.66
CA ASN A 69 -25.80 18.23 -1.92
C ASN A 69 -25.14 16.84 -1.88
N LEU A 70 -23.85 16.80 -1.56
CA LEU A 70 -22.99 15.62 -1.54
C LEU A 70 -22.52 15.39 -0.10
N PHE A 71 -22.65 14.17 0.40
CA PHE A 71 -22.08 13.81 1.68
C PHE A 71 -20.57 13.58 1.52
N VAL A 72 -19.77 14.60 1.82
CA VAL A 72 -18.32 14.61 1.53
C VAL A 72 -17.53 14.57 2.83
N GLN A 73 -16.72 13.53 3.01
CA GLN A 73 -15.69 13.48 4.02
C GLN A 73 -14.37 13.97 3.42
N MET A 74 -13.93 15.16 3.85
CA MET A 74 -12.73 15.79 3.30
C MET A 74 -11.57 15.76 4.30
N ILE A 75 -10.44 15.18 3.88
CA ILE A 75 -9.20 15.13 4.67
C ILE A 75 -8.17 16.09 4.03
N PRO A 76 -7.93 17.28 4.60
CA PRO A 76 -6.88 18.17 4.10
C PRO A 76 -5.51 17.79 4.68
N LEU A 77 -4.51 17.57 3.84
CA LEU A 77 -3.13 17.30 4.29
C LEU A 77 -2.13 18.07 3.44
N THR A 78 -0.95 18.33 3.99
CA THR A 78 0.22 18.61 3.17
C THR A 78 0.84 17.31 2.65
N VAL A 79 1.63 17.39 1.59
CA VAL A 79 2.36 16.21 1.08
C VAL A 79 3.24 15.59 2.17
N LYS A 80 3.90 16.41 3.00
CA LYS A 80 4.74 15.95 4.12
C LYS A 80 3.94 15.19 5.18
N GLU A 81 2.73 15.64 5.50
CA GLU A 81 1.84 14.96 6.45
C GLU A 81 1.31 13.66 5.86
N LEU A 82 0.92 13.66 4.57
CA LEU A 82 0.43 12.45 3.90
C LEU A 82 1.49 11.34 3.95
N VAL A 83 2.73 11.61 3.53
CA VAL A 83 3.79 10.58 3.44
C VAL A 83 4.09 9.91 4.79
N LYS A 84 3.81 10.59 5.91
CA LYS A 84 3.98 10.06 7.26
C LYS A 84 2.71 9.42 7.84
N SER A 85 1.60 9.49 7.11
CA SER A 85 0.30 9.00 7.55
C SER A 85 0.08 7.57 7.06
N PRO A 86 -0.62 6.71 7.83
CA PRO A 86 -1.11 5.42 7.35
C PRO A 86 -1.93 5.54 6.05
N LEU A 87 -2.58 6.68 5.83
CA LEU A 87 -3.33 6.98 4.61
C LEU A 87 -2.46 6.94 3.35
N PHE A 88 -1.14 7.16 3.43
CA PHE A 88 -0.30 7.16 2.23
C PHE A 88 -0.39 5.85 1.46
N SER A 89 -0.26 4.72 2.16
CA SER A 89 -0.36 3.39 1.57
C SER A 89 -1.74 3.13 0.95
N LEU A 90 -2.80 3.57 1.62
CA LEU A 90 -4.18 3.47 1.13
C LEU A 90 -4.37 4.28 -0.16
N ILE A 91 -3.88 5.51 -0.18
CA ILE A 91 -4.00 6.42 -1.32
C ILE A 91 -3.19 5.90 -2.52
N LEU A 92 -2.01 5.32 -2.30
CA LEU A 92 -1.25 4.69 -3.38
C LEU A 92 -1.97 3.47 -3.97
N ARG A 93 -2.75 2.73 -3.15
CA ARG A 93 -3.47 1.52 -3.57
C ARG A 93 -4.81 1.81 -4.26
N GLU A 94 -5.60 2.72 -3.71
CA GLU A 94 -7.00 2.93 -4.07
C GLU A 94 -7.27 4.32 -4.66
N GLY A 95 -6.35 5.26 -4.50
CA GLY A 95 -6.57 6.66 -4.81
C GLY A 95 -6.75 6.94 -6.30
N LYS A 96 -7.85 7.61 -6.65
CA LYS A 96 -8.11 8.16 -7.99
C LYS A 96 -7.87 9.66 -7.97
N ILE A 97 -6.84 10.11 -8.69
CA ILE A 97 -6.54 11.55 -8.80
C ILE A 97 -7.61 12.22 -9.68
N LEU A 98 -8.48 13.03 -9.06
CA LEU A 98 -9.52 13.78 -9.77
C LEU A 98 -9.05 15.18 -10.20
N TYR A 99 -8.08 15.73 -9.48
CA TYR A 99 -7.43 16.99 -9.82
C TYR A 99 -5.95 16.93 -9.46
N ARG A 100 -5.08 17.50 -10.29
CA ARG A 100 -3.68 17.77 -9.95
C ARG A 100 -3.13 18.96 -10.71
N LYS A 101 -2.14 19.64 -10.14
CA LYS A 101 -1.24 20.53 -10.89
C LYS A 101 -0.28 19.69 -11.75
N ASN A 102 0.07 20.16 -12.95
CA ASN A 102 0.84 19.42 -13.96
C ASN A 102 2.14 18.77 -13.43
N ASN A 103 2.84 19.41 -12.49
CA ASN A 103 4.14 18.94 -11.99
C ASN A 103 4.03 17.96 -10.80
N PHE A 104 2.82 17.67 -10.33
CA PHE A 104 2.63 16.80 -9.17
C PHE A 104 2.57 15.33 -9.59
N ASN A 105 3.45 14.52 -8.99
CA ASN A 105 3.45 13.08 -9.09
C ASN A 105 3.60 12.48 -7.68
N LEU A 106 2.54 11.83 -7.19
CA LEU A 106 2.52 11.19 -5.87
C LEU A 106 3.56 10.07 -5.76
N MET A 107 3.84 9.36 -6.86
CA MET A 107 4.79 8.23 -6.88
C MET A 107 6.22 8.65 -6.53
N LYS A 108 6.59 9.94 -6.68
CA LYS A 108 7.92 10.44 -6.29
C LYS A 108 8.20 10.32 -4.79
N TYR A 109 7.15 10.18 -3.98
CA TYR A 109 7.26 10.06 -2.53
C TYR A 109 7.18 8.61 -2.04
N ALA A 110 6.84 7.67 -2.93
CA ALA A 110 6.78 6.25 -2.61
C ALA A 110 8.16 5.63 -2.83
N LYS A 111 8.66 4.91 -1.83
CA LYS A 111 9.87 4.11 -1.94
C LYS A 111 9.49 2.66 -2.04
N PHE A 112 9.98 1.99 -3.07
CA PHE A 112 9.74 0.58 -3.28
C PHE A 112 11.06 -0.18 -3.19
N GLU A 113 11.03 -1.27 -2.44
CA GLU A 113 12.14 -2.20 -2.36
C GLU A 113 11.84 -3.43 -3.21
N PRO A 114 12.85 -4.00 -3.90
CA PRO A 114 12.68 -5.21 -4.67
C PRO A 114 12.66 -6.43 -3.75
N TYR A 115 11.69 -7.31 -3.96
CA TYR A 115 11.50 -8.57 -3.27
C TYR A 115 11.39 -9.72 -4.28
N ALA A 116 11.62 -10.94 -3.81
CA ALA A 116 11.38 -12.17 -4.56
C ALA A 116 10.32 -13.01 -3.83
N LEU A 117 9.23 -13.33 -4.53
CA LEU A 117 8.33 -14.43 -4.16
C LEU A 117 8.94 -15.72 -4.70
N ILE A 118 9.26 -16.63 -3.79
CA ILE A 118 9.80 -17.94 -4.10
C ILE A 118 8.74 -18.97 -3.80
N ALA A 119 8.27 -19.67 -4.83
CA ALA A 119 7.44 -20.86 -4.68
C ALA A 119 8.34 -22.10 -4.80
N TYR A 120 8.24 -23.03 -3.85
CA TYR A 120 9.08 -24.23 -3.79
C TYR A 120 8.22 -25.48 -3.57
N ASP A 121 8.67 -26.63 -4.09
CA ASP A 121 7.92 -27.89 -4.01
C ASP A 121 8.66 -28.95 -3.18
N LEU A 122 8.02 -29.37 -2.09
CA LEU A 122 8.52 -30.40 -1.19
C LEU A 122 7.91 -31.79 -1.48
N SER A 123 7.04 -31.94 -2.48
CA SER A 123 6.29 -33.17 -2.76
C SER A 123 7.19 -34.42 -2.78
N LYS A 124 8.36 -34.31 -3.42
CA LYS A 124 9.37 -35.35 -3.60
C LYS A 124 10.16 -35.73 -2.33
N LEU A 125 9.98 -35.00 -1.22
CA LEU A 125 10.64 -35.31 0.05
C LEU A 125 9.79 -36.29 0.88
N ASP A 126 10.47 -37.24 1.54
CA ASP A 126 9.87 -38.03 2.61
C ASP A 126 9.53 -37.17 3.84
N ALA A 127 8.72 -37.71 4.76
CA ALA A 127 8.24 -37.00 5.94
C ALA A 127 9.39 -36.49 6.84
N LYS A 128 10.44 -37.30 7.03
CA LYS A 128 11.58 -36.96 7.90
C LYS A 128 12.39 -35.81 7.31
N ARG A 129 12.65 -35.82 6.00
CA ARG A 129 13.33 -34.77 5.27
C ARG A 129 12.52 -33.48 5.23
N LYS A 130 11.19 -33.57 5.03
CA LYS A 130 10.28 -32.41 5.12
C LYS A 130 10.38 -31.71 6.46
N VAL A 131 10.32 -32.47 7.57
CA VAL A 131 10.44 -31.89 8.92
C VAL A 131 11.80 -31.20 9.10
N LYS A 132 12.90 -31.86 8.71
CA LYS A 132 14.25 -31.28 8.82
C LYS A 132 14.41 -30.01 7.98
N PHE A 133 13.91 -30.03 6.75
CA PHE A 133 13.89 -28.86 5.86
C PHE A 133 13.15 -27.70 6.52
N LEU A 134 11.90 -27.91 6.95
CA LEU A 134 11.06 -26.85 7.51
C LEU A 134 11.66 -26.24 8.79
N GLN A 135 12.28 -27.05 9.65
CA GLN A 135 12.96 -26.56 10.84
C GLN A 135 14.17 -25.67 10.52
N LYS A 136 14.96 -25.99 9.48
CA LYS A 136 16.05 -25.11 9.03
C LYS A 136 15.51 -23.86 8.33
N PHE A 137 14.45 -24.03 7.54
CA PHE A 137 13.94 -23.01 6.64
C PHE A 137 13.19 -21.91 7.40
N TYR A 138 12.28 -22.31 8.30
CA TYR A 138 11.45 -21.42 9.11
C TYR A 138 11.92 -21.27 10.55
N GLY A 139 12.87 -22.09 10.97
CA GLY A 139 13.33 -22.10 12.36
C GLY A 139 12.54 -23.06 13.22
N ARG A 140 12.89 -23.10 14.50
CA ARG A 140 12.23 -23.95 15.50
C ARG A 140 12.27 -23.30 16.87
N LYS A 141 11.27 -23.60 17.68
CA LYS A 141 11.27 -23.27 19.11
C LYS A 141 11.78 -24.48 19.90
N CYS A 142 12.68 -24.25 20.84
CA CYS A 142 13.20 -25.26 21.75
C CYS A 142 13.13 -24.71 23.18
N GLY A 143 12.13 -25.15 23.96
CA GLY A 143 11.83 -24.57 25.27
C GLY A 143 11.56 -23.06 25.16
N LYS A 144 12.38 -22.26 25.85
CA LYS A 144 12.32 -20.78 25.83
C LYS A 144 13.07 -20.14 24.64
N TYR A 145 13.89 -20.89 23.91
CA TYR A 145 14.73 -20.36 22.84
C TYR A 145 14.05 -20.46 21.47
N LEU A 146 14.08 -19.37 20.70
CA LEU A 146 13.64 -19.33 19.31
C LEU A 146 14.87 -19.30 18.40
N TYR A 147 15.03 -20.35 17.61
CA TYR A 147 16.05 -20.42 16.58
C TYR A 147 15.45 -19.94 15.27
N LYS A 148 15.90 -18.78 14.79
CA LYS A 148 15.46 -18.20 13.51
C LYS A 148 15.84 -19.12 12.35
N GLY A 149 14.91 -19.30 11.42
CA GLY A 149 15.19 -19.99 10.16
C GLY A 149 15.89 -19.08 9.16
N ILE A 150 16.42 -19.69 8.10
CA ILE A 150 17.11 -18.95 7.03
C ILE A 150 16.21 -17.89 6.37
N VAL A 151 14.89 -18.11 6.30
CA VAL A 151 13.92 -17.15 5.75
C VAL A 151 13.88 -15.87 6.58
N GLU A 152 13.72 -16.00 7.90
CA GLU A 152 13.69 -14.85 8.81
C GLU A 152 15.06 -14.16 8.88
N SER A 153 16.15 -14.92 8.90
CA SER A 153 17.51 -14.38 8.86
C SER A 153 17.81 -13.60 7.59
N ALA A 154 17.15 -13.92 6.47
CA ALA A 154 17.24 -13.18 5.22
C ALA A 154 16.32 -11.93 5.17
N GLY A 155 15.59 -11.63 6.26
CA GLY A 155 14.60 -10.55 6.33
C GLY A 155 13.29 -10.87 5.59
N GLY A 156 13.07 -12.15 5.26
CA GLY A 156 11.86 -12.61 4.59
C GLY A 156 10.83 -13.18 5.55
N PHE A 157 9.68 -13.55 4.98
CA PHE A 157 8.58 -14.15 5.73
C PHE A 157 7.81 -15.17 4.89
N LYS A 158 7.12 -16.08 5.60
CA LYS A 158 6.29 -17.11 5.01
C LYS A 158 4.99 -16.52 4.48
N VAL A 159 4.66 -16.83 3.23
CA VAL A 159 3.37 -16.47 2.62
C VAL A 159 2.40 -17.66 2.67
N GLY A 160 2.90 -18.87 2.45
CA GLY A 160 2.08 -20.08 2.40
C GLY A 160 2.87 -21.36 2.66
N ARG A 161 2.23 -22.52 2.50
CA ARG A 161 2.86 -23.83 2.77
C ARG A 161 4.07 -24.14 1.86
N GLY A 162 4.12 -23.55 0.68
CA GLY A 162 5.19 -23.71 -0.31
C GLY A 162 5.70 -22.39 -0.87
N SER A 163 5.60 -21.30 -0.11
CA SER A 163 5.99 -19.98 -0.61
C SER A 163 6.49 -19.03 0.47
N VAL A 164 7.51 -18.26 0.11
CA VAL A 164 8.12 -17.21 0.92
C VAL A 164 8.32 -15.95 0.10
N ILE A 165 8.28 -14.81 0.76
CA ILE A 165 8.72 -13.53 0.20
C ILE A 165 9.98 -13.11 0.93
N ILE A 166 11.00 -12.69 0.18
CA ILE A 166 12.28 -12.25 0.72
C ILE A 166 12.75 -10.96 0.05
N PRO A 167 13.42 -10.06 0.77
CA PRO A 167 14.14 -8.94 0.15
C PRO A 167 15.14 -9.46 -0.88
N LEU A 168 15.34 -8.74 -1.99
CA LEU A 168 16.24 -9.18 -3.05
C LEU A 168 17.69 -9.42 -2.55
N LYS A 169 18.13 -8.64 -1.55
CA LYS A 169 19.43 -8.83 -0.87
C LYS A 169 19.60 -10.21 -0.23
N GLY A 170 18.51 -10.86 0.17
CA GLY A 170 18.50 -12.20 0.77
C GLY A 170 18.37 -13.35 -0.23
N LEU A 171 18.18 -13.05 -1.53
CA LEU A 171 17.83 -14.05 -2.54
C LEU A 171 18.87 -15.14 -2.72
N LYS A 172 20.15 -14.77 -2.78
CA LYS A 172 21.25 -15.74 -2.95
C LYS A 172 21.31 -16.76 -1.81
N ASN A 173 21.03 -16.33 -0.58
CA ASN A 173 21.06 -17.23 0.57
C ASN A 173 19.96 -18.29 0.48
N ILE A 174 18.75 -17.89 0.09
CA ILE A 174 17.61 -18.79 -0.03
C ILE A 174 17.73 -19.75 -1.21
N THR A 175 18.15 -19.25 -2.37
CA THR A 175 18.34 -20.08 -3.58
C THR A 175 19.42 -21.14 -3.35
N ASN A 176 20.58 -20.76 -2.81
CA ASN A 176 21.63 -21.72 -2.43
C ASN A 176 21.11 -22.80 -1.47
N PHE A 177 20.30 -22.44 -0.47
CA PHE A 177 19.72 -23.42 0.46
C PHE A 177 18.78 -24.41 -0.24
N LEU A 178 17.89 -23.91 -1.11
CA LEU A 178 16.95 -24.75 -1.85
C LEU A 178 17.69 -25.70 -2.82
N GLU A 179 18.72 -25.20 -3.49
CA GLU A 179 19.57 -25.99 -4.40
C GLU A 179 20.33 -27.09 -3.66
N ASN A 180 20.93 -26.77 -2.51
CA ASN A 180 21.63 -27.73 -1.66
C ASN A 180 20.70 -28.84 -1.13
N GLU A 181 19.46 -28.49 -0.79
CA GLU A 181 18.44 -29.47 -0.37
C GLU A 181 17.74 -30.17 -1.56
N LYS A 182 18.13 -29.84 -2.81
CA LYS A 182 17.59 -30.35 -4.08
C LYS A 182 16.09 -30.12 -4.23
N ILE A 183 15.64 -28.93 -3.83
CA ILE A 183 14.24 -28.53 -3.86
C ILE A 183 13.97 -27.70 -5.12
N PRO A 184 13.07 -28.15 -6.02
CA PRO A 184 12.67 -27.34 -7.16
C PRO A 184 11.90 -26.08 -6.70
N TYR A 185 12.17 -24.95 -7.35
CA TYR A 185 11.57 -23.68 -7.02
C TYR A 185 11.43 -22.77 -8.24
N ASN A 186 10.52 -21.80 -8.15
CA ASN A 186 10.28 -20.75 -9.13
C ASN A 186 10.34 -19.38 -8.44
N ILE A 187 10.83 -18.36 -9.15
CA ILE A 187 10.93 -16.99 -8.64
C ILE A 187 9.97 -16.07 -9.42
N ARG A 188 9.34 -15.15 -8.70
CA ARG A 188 8.68 -13.96 -9.23
C ARG A 188 9.20 -12.73 -8.49
N TYR A 189 9.55 -11.68 -9.23
CA TYR A 189 10.03 -10.42 -8.63
C TYR A 189 8.86 -9.49 -8.34
N LEU A 190 8.91 -8.84 -7.18
CA LEU A 190 7.89 -7.94 -6.66
C LEU A 190 8.54 -6.61 -6.25
N TRP A 191 7.78 -5.53 -6.34
CA TRP A 191 8.14 -4.24 -5.74
C TRP A 191 7.21 -4.00 -4.55
N MET A 192 7.77 -3.99 -3.34
CA MET A 192 7.00 -3.76 -2.12
C MET A 192 7.24 -2.35 -1.62
N LEU A 193 6.17 -1.66 -1.21
CA LEU A 193 6.29 -0.34 -0.57
C LEU A 193 7.12 -0.51 0.70
N GLU A 194 8.17 0.30 0.85
CA GLU A 194 9.02 0.31 2.05
C GLU A 194 8.12 0.64 3.25
N ALA A 195 8.12 -0.22 4.26
CA ALA A 195 7.43 0.05 5.51
C ALA A 195 8.18 1.17 6.24
N SER A 196 7.53 2.32 6.41
CA SER A 196 8.03 3.46 7.18
C SER A 196 8.10 3.17 8.67
#